data_AF-A0A368FL98-F1
#
_entry.id   AF-A0A368FL98-F1
#
_cell.length_a   1.000
_cell.length_b   1.000
_cell.length_c   1.000
_cell.angle_alpha   90.00
_cell.angle_beta   90.00
_cell.angle_gamma   90.00
#
_symmetry.space_group_name_H-M   'P 1'
#
loop_
_entity.id
_entity.type
_entity.pdbx_description
1 polymer ?
#
loop_
_entity_poly.entity_id
_entity_poly.type
_entity_poly.pdbx_seq_one_letter_code
_entity_poly.pdbx_strand_id
1 'polypeptide(L)' 'MFFYVLCILVLINGANSAEVTDTQLPCEDVDDIAICSRIKDYYQCTKPQYKPLAEKRCRKTCGFC' A
#
# COMPACT_ATOMS: atom_id res chain seq x y z
N MET A 1 7.62 -39.53 9.21
CA MET A 1 8.78 -38.86 9.85
C MET A 1 9.53 -37.92 8.92
N PHE A 2 9.73 -38.24 7.63
CA PHE A 2 10.42 -37.35 6.67
C PHE A 2 9.69 -36.02 6.37
N PHE A 3 8.36 -36.00 6.33
CA PHE A 3 7.59 -34.76 6.14
C PHE A 3 7.78 -33.73 7.26
N TYR A 4 8.03 -34.21 8.48
CA TYR A 4 8.26 -33.35 9.65
C TYR A 4 9.58 -32.57 9.55
N VAL A 5 10.62 -33.20 8.99
CA VAL A 5 11.94 -32.58 8.77
C VAL A 5 11.89 -31.53 7.67
N LEU A 6 11.10 -31.77 6.61
CA LEU A 6 10.88 -30.79 5.54
C LEU A 6 10.12 -29.55 6.03
N CYS A 7 9.12 -29.71 6.90
CA CYS A 7 8.42 -28.58 7.51
C CYS A 7 9.34 -27.75 8.42
N ILE A 8 10.19 -28.38 9.23
CA ILE A 8 11.15 -27.66 10.08
C ILE A 8 12.13 -26.85 9.23
N LEU A 9 12.64 -27.43 8.13
CA LEU A 9 13.56 -26.75 7.19
C LEU A 9 12.92 -25.53 6.52
N VAL A 10 11.63 -25.60 6.17
CA VAL A 10 10.87 -24.46 5.61
C VAL A 10 10.62 -23.37 6.66
N LEU A 11 10.42 -23.72 7.93
CA LEU A 11 10.23 -22.72 9.00
C LEU A 11 11.53 -22.00 9.38
N ILE A 12 12.68 -22.71 9.40
CA ILE A 12 13.98 -22.08 9.67
C ILE A 12 14.53 -21.28 8.48
N ASN A 13 14.24 -21.68 7.24
CA ASN A 13 14.65 -20.94 6.03
C ASN A 13 13.58 -19.99 5.48
N GLY A 14 12.35 -20.02 6.02
CA GLY A 14 11.19 -19.25 5.54
C GLY A 14 11.06 -17.85 6.15
N ALA A 15 11.98 -17.45 7.02
CA ALA A 15 12.05 -16.10 7.58
C ALA A 15 12.76 -15.10 6.66
N ASN A 16 12.62 -15.24 5.35
CA ASN A 16 12.77 -14.10 4.44
C ASN A 16 11.81 -14.25 3.25
N SER A 17 10.55 -14.56 3.55
CA SER A 17 9.46 -13.94 2.77
C SER A 17 9.71 -12.45 2.90
N ALA A 18 9.97 -11.81 1.75
CA ALA A 18 10.20 -10.38 1.61
C ALA A 18 9.67 -9.64 2.83
N GLU A 19 10.58 -9.12 3.65
CA GLU A 19 10.25 -7.96 4.44
C GLU A 19 9.75 -6.97 3.39
N VAL A 20 8.42 -6.94 3.20
CA VAL A 20 7.72 -5.73 2.83
C VAL A 20 8.17 -4.83 3.94
N THR A 21 9.27 -4.13 3.66
CA THR A 21 9.68 -2.98 4.38
C THR A 21 8.45 -2.12 4.23
N ASP A 22 7.56 -2.22 5.22
CA ASP A 22 6.74 -1.15 5.71
C ASP A 22 7.71 -0.05 6.14
N THR A 23 8.44 0.45 5.14
CA THR A 23 8.75 1.84 5.04
C THR A 23 7.36 2.42 5.07
N GLN A 24 6.90 2.79 6.26
CA GLN A 24 5.64 3.50 6.45
C GLN A 24 5.70 4.65 5.46
N LEU A 25 5.14 4.44 4.27
CA LEU A 25 5.27 5.39 3.19
C LEU A 25 4.51 6.59 3.72
N PRO A 26 5.19 7.72 3.98
CA PRO A 26 4.64 8.81 4.77
C PRO A 26 3.24 9.12 4.26
N CYS A 27 2.28 9.15 5.18
CA CYS A 27 0.90 9.42 4.84
C CYS A 27 0.77 10.90 4.46
N GLU A 28 1.10 11.18 3.21
CA GLU A 28 1.15 12.52 2.66
C GLU A 28 0.70 12.49 1.20
N ASP A 29 0.20 13.64 0.76
CA ASP A 29 -0.14 13.86 -0.63
C ASP A 29 1.15 14.23 -1.39
N VAL A 30 1.36 13.57 -2.52
CA VAL A 30 2.50 13.84 -3.41
C VAL A 30 2.25 15.08 -4.25
N ASP A 31 0.99 15.34 -4.60
CA ASP A 31 0.57 16.52 -5.37
C ASP A 31 0.08 17.64 -4.43
N ASP A 32 0.06 18.86 -4.94
CA ASP A 32 -0.43 20.03 -4.21
C ASP A 32 -1.85 19.84 -3.66
N ILE A 33 -2.12 20.45 -2.50
CA ILE A 33 -3.45 20.49 -1.87
C ILE A 33 -4.55 20.92 -2.85
N ALA A 34 -4.27 21.87 -3.75
CA ALA A 34 -5.25 22.33 -4.74
C ALA A 34 -5.65 21.22 -5.74
N ILE A 35 -4.70 20.36 -6.13
CA ILE A 35 -4.94 19.24 -7.04
C ILE A 35 -5.71 18.14 -6.31
N CYS A 36 -5.24 17.75 -5.13
CA CYS A 36 -5.89 16.71 -4.34
C CYS A 36 -7.28 17.12 -3.84
N SER A 37 -7.50 18.40 -3.53
CA SER A 37 -8.82 18.93 -3.20
C SER A 37 -9.78 18.79 -4.39
N ARG A 38 -9.34 19.13 -5.62
CA ARG A 38 -10.16 18.91 -6.81
C ARG A 38 -10.48 17.43 -7.02
N ILE A 39 -9.51 16.54 -6.85
CA ILE A 39 -9.74 15.09 -6.95
C ILE A 39 -10.81 14.64 -5.95
N LYS A 40 -10.76 15.13 -4.71
CA LYS A 40 -11.78 14.87 -3.69
C LYS A 40 -13.15 15.46 -4.06
N ASP A 41 -13.20 16.72 -4.47
CA ASP A 41 -14.43 17.45 -4.80
C ASP A 41 -15.17 16.84 -6.00
N TYR A 42 -14.44 16.29 -6.98
CA TYR A 42 -15.00 15.59 -8.13
C TYR A 42 -15.30 14.11 -7.89
N TYR A 43 -15.25 13.66 -6.62
CA TYR A 43 -15.47 12.26 -6.23
C TYR A 43 -14.54 11.29 -6.97
N GLN A 44 -13.32 11.70 -7.29
CA GLN A 44 -12.37 10.87 -8.01
C GLN A 44 -11.66 9.87 -7.09
N CYS A 45 -11.63 10.11 -5.77
CA CYS A 45 -11.13 9.14 -4.80
C CYS A 45 -11.90 7.80 -4.85
N THR A 46 -13.21 7.83 -5.11
CA THR A 46 -14.05 6.61 -5.10
C THR A 46 -14.25 6.00 -6.49
N LYS A 47 -13.92 6.73 -7.55
CA LYS A 47 -14.06 6.26 -8.93
C LYS A 47 -12.96 5.24 -9.25
N PRO A 48 -13.29 4.00 -9.66
CA PRO A 48 -12.29 2.95 -9.87
C PRO A 48 -11.24 3.32 -10.91
N GLN A 49 -11.60 4.12 -11.91
CA GLN A 49 -10.67 4.62 -12.93
C GLN A 49 -9.64 5.63 -12.39
N TYR A 50 -9.93 6.32 -11.29
CA TYR A 50 -9.07 7.35 -10.69
C TYR A 50 -8.47 6.92 -9.34
N LYS A 51 -9.03 5.88 -8.72
CA LYS A 51 -8.54 5.26 -7.50
C LYS A 51 -7.04 4.97 -7.51
N PRO A 52 -6.43 4.33 -8.54
CA PRO A 52 -4.98 4.08 -8.53
C PRO A 52 -4.14 5.36 -8.59
N LEU A 53 -4.64 6.41 -9.24
CA LEU A 53 -3.98 7.72 -9.26
C LEU A 53 -4.08 8.38 -7.88
N ALA A 54 -5.26 8.37 -7.28
CA ALA A 54 -5.52 8.96 -5.98
C ALA A 54 -4.78 8.22 -4.83
N GLU A 55 -4.67 6.89 -4.91
CA GLU A 55 -3.85 6.05 -4.01
C GLU A 55 -2.34 6.28 -4.16
N LYS A 56 -1.89 6.83 -5.28
CA LYS A 56 -0.46 7.13 -5.47
C LYS A 56 -0.12 8.57 -5.13
N ARG A 57 -1.05 9.50 -5.38
CA ARG A 57 -0.79 10.94 -5.37
C ARG A 57 -1.48 11.69 -4.24
N CYS A 58 -2.67 11.26 -3.83
CA CYS A 58 -3.52 11.99 -2.89
C CYS A 58 -3.98 11.09 -1.74
N ARG A 59 -3.04 10.28 -1.21
CA ARG A 59 -3.31 9.24 -0.20
C ARG A 59 -3.91 9.81 1.07
N LYS A 60 -3.39 10.94 1.54
CA LYS A 60 -3.85 11.59 2.76
C LYS A 60 -5.18 12.27 2.53
N THR A 61 -5.33 13.02 1.43
CA THR A 61 -6.59 13.72 1.11
C THR A 61 -7.76 12.74 0.89
N CYS A 62 -7.51 11.60 0.26
CA CYS A 62 -8.52 10.57 -0.02
C CYS A 62 -8.66 9.49 1.07
N GLY A 63 -7.77 9.44 2.07
CA GLY A 63 -7.83 8.46 3.16
C GLY A 63 -7.43 7.03 2.75
N PHE A 64 -6.39 6.92 1.92
CA PHE A 64 -5.77 5.64 1.52
C PHE A 64 -4.51 5.29 2.32
N CYS A 65 -4.14 6.19 3.23
CA CYS A 65 -3.53 5.75 4.46
C CYS A 65 -4.65 5.13 5.32
#